data_AF-A0A9E6JXV8-F1
#
_entry.id   AF-A0A9E6JXV8-F1
#
_cell.length_a   1.000
_cell.length_b   1.000
_cell.length_c   1.000
_cell.angle_alpha   90.00
_cell.angle_beta   90.00
_cell.angle_gamma   90.00
#
_symmetry.space_group_name_H-M   'P 1'
#
loop_
_entity.id
_entity.type
_entity.pdbx_description
1 polymer ?
#
loop_
_entity_poly.entity_id
_entity_poly.type
_entity_poly.pdbx_seq_one_letter_code
_entity_poly.pdbx_strand_id
1 'polypeptide(L)'
;MIEPKNGYPSGTTISYKCLECGDILPSRPWGGGTHCKCRNIFIDSDAGRLSIKNHDKAEIVKTQGGLLSKIFSGLTGHNFIF
;
A
#
# COMPACT_ATOMS: atom_id res chain seq x y z
N MET A 1 -15.66 4.51 2.12
CA MET A 1 -15.24 5.66 2.94
C MET A 1 -14.74 5.18 4.29
N ILE A 2 -13.63 5.72 4.79
CA ILE A 2 -13.03 5.30 6.06
C ILE A 2 -13.48 6.25 7.16
N GLU A 3 -14.14 5.72 8.19
CA GLU A 3 -14.53 6.52 9.37
C GLU A 3 -13.38 6.55 10.40
N PRO A 4 -12.80 7.72 10.71
CA PRO A 4 -11.62 7.82 11.59
C PRO A 4 -11.93 7.56 13.08
N LYS A 5 -13.21 7.43 13.46
CA LYS A 5 -13.65 7.38 14.87
C LYS A 5 -13.25 6.11 15.62
N ASN A 6 -12.97 5.01 14.90
CA ASN A 6 -12.58 3.73 15.49
C ASN A 6 -11.10 3.37 15.25
N GLY A 7 -10.29 4.32 14.79
CA GLY A 7 -8.93 4.05 14.35
C GLY A 7 -8.89 3.27 13.03
N TYR A 8 -7.69 3.13 12.48
CA TYR A 8 -7.48 2.50 11.19
C TYR A 8 -7.15 1.02 11.36
N PRO A 9 -7.89 0.10 10.73
CA PRO A 9 -7.63 -1.32 10.88
C PRO A 9 -6.25 -1.67 10.29
N SER A 10 -5.39 -2.28 11.09
CA SER A 10 -4.05 -2.68 10.69
C SER A 10 -3.91 -4.19 10.68
N GLY A 11 -3.16 -4.72 9.71
CA GLY A 11 -2.98 -6.16 9.57
C GLY A 11 -2.20 -6.56 8.34
N THR A 12 -1.70 -7.79 8.33
CA THR A 12 -0.99 -8.39 7.18
C THR A 12 -1.89 -8.67 5.99
N THR A 13 -3.22 -8.61 6.19
CA THR A 13 -4.24 -8.84 5.17
C THR A 13 -4.97 -7.57 4.74
N ILE A 14 -4.47 -6.41 5.15
CA ILE A 14 -5.11 -5.11 4.92
C ILE A 14 -4.16 -4.22 4.13
N SER A 15 -4.70 -3.59 3.10
CA SER A 15 -4.03 -2.59 2.29
C SER A 15 -4.92 -1.36 2.16
N TYR A 16 -4.29 -0.23 1.89
CA TYR A 16 -4.93 1.06 1.66
C TYR A 16 -4.75 1.44 0.20
N LYS A 17 -5.85 1.60 -0.51
CA LYS A 17 -5.88 2.08 -1.88
C LYS A 17 -6.16 3.57 -1.88
N CYS A 18 -5.28 4.33 -2.53
CA CYS A 18 -5.51 5.74 -2.82
C CYS A 18 -6.37 5.85 -4.07
N LEU A 19 -7.54 6.46 -3.97
CA LEU A 19 -8.43 6.70 -5.12
C LEU A 19 -8.01 7.94 -5.93
N GLU A 20 -7.12 8.77 -5.39
CA GLU A 20 -6.59 9.95 -6.09
C GLU A 20 -5.52 9.59 -7.13
N CYS A 21 -4.57 8.72 -6.77
CA CYS A 21 -3.49 8.31 -7.67
C CYS A 21 -3.52 6.81 -8.05
N GLY A 22 -4.47 6.04 -7.52
CA GLY A 22 -4.65 4.60 -7.81
C GLY A 22 -3.65 3.67 -7.11
N ASP A 23 -2.79 4.20 -6.24
CA ASP A 23 -1.70 3.45 -5.60
C ASP A 23 -2.23 2.56 -4.46
N ILE A 24 -1.60 1.40 -4.24
CA ILE A 24 -2.02 0.42 -3.21
C ILE A 24 -0.85 0.22 -2.25
N LEU A 25 -1.06 0.61 -0.99
CA LEU A 25 -0.06 0.54 0.07
C LEU A 25 -0.44 -0.56 1.05
N PRO A 26 0.48 -1.45 1.44
CA PRO A 26 0.22 -2.40 2.52
C PRO A 26 0.03 -1.64 3.84
N SER A 27 -0.89 -2.10 4.70
CA SER A 27 -1.04 -1.58 6.07
C SER A 27 0.26 -1.70 6.88
N ARG A 28 1.12 -2.66 6.53
CA ARG A 28 2.36 -2.95 7.22
C ARG A 28 3.48 -3.16 6.20
N PRO A 29 4.09 -2.07 5.68
CA PRO A 29 5.25 -2.18 4.78
C PRO A 29 6.44 -2.82 5.50
N TRP A 30 7.19 -3.65 4.78
CA TRP A 30 8.47 -4.18 5.26
C TRP A 30 9.53 -3.09 5.07
N GLY A 31 9.99 -2.47 6.15
CA GLY A 31 10.97 -1.37 6.09
C GLY A 31 10.51 -0.04 6.69
N GLY A 32 9.44 -0.04 7.49
CA GLY A 32 9.06 1.09 8.31
C GLY A 32 7.97 1.95 7.72
N GLY A 33 8.29 2.86 6.81
CA GLY A 33 7.35 3.83 6.26
C GLY A 33 7.04 3.63 4.77
N THR A 34 5.80 3.89 4.36
CA THR A 34 5.43 3.99 2.95
C THR A 34 4.39 5.07 2.71
N HIS A 35 4.31 5.58 1.48
CA HIS A 35 3.34 6.58 1.08
C HIS A 35 2.97 6.46 -0.39
N CYS A 36 1.75 6.85 -0.73
CA CYS A 36 1.32 6.89 -2.13
C CYS A 36 1.97 8.09 -2.84
N LYS A 37 2.01 8.06 -4.18
CA LYS A 37 2.63 9.09 -5.02
C LYS A 37 2.09 10.51 -4.75
N CYS A 38 0.80 10.66 -4.52
CA CYS A 38 0.19 11.96 -4.21
C CYS A 38 0.32 12.39 -2.73
N ARG A 39 0.91 11.53 -1.88
CA ARG A 39 1.04 11.75 -0.43
C ARG A 39 -0.30 12.01 0.28
N ASN A 40 -1.39 11.47 -0.27
CA ASN A 40 -2.69 11.45 0.39
C ASN A 40 -2.70 10.45 1.57
N ILE A 41 -2.07 9.29 1.39
CA ILE A 41 -1.94 8.23 2.39
C ILE A 41 -0.46 8.08 2.77
N PHE A 42 -0.18 8.15 4.06
CA PHE A 42 1.12 7.93 4.68
C PHE A 42 0.99 6.90 5.80
N ILE A 43 1.80 5.86 5.74
CA ILE A 43 1.80 4.75 6.69
C ILE A 43 3.20 4.66 7.27
N ASP A 44 3.29 4.69 8.58
CA ASP A 44 4.52 4.49 9.33
C ASP A 44 4.33 3.32 10.28
N SER A 45 4.86 2.16 9.91
CA SER A 45 4.75 0.92 10.66
C SER A 45 5.64 0.90 11.89
N ASP A 46 6.74 1.65 11.92
CA ASP A 46 7.64 1.72 13.08
C ASP A 46 6.97 2.46 14.24
N ALA A 47 6.31 3.59 13.96
CA ALA A 47 5.55 4.35 14.95
C ALA A 47 4.08 3.92 15.04
N GLY A 48 3.63 2.97 14.21
CA GLY A 48 2.23 2.53 14.14
C GLY A 48 1.26 3.65 13.74
N ARG A 49 1.70 4.62 12.94
CA ARG A 49 0.91 5.78 12.52
C ARG A 49 0.37 5.61 11.12
N LEU A 50 -0.89 6.01 10.94
CA LEU A 50 -1.50 6.12 9.63
C LEU A 50 -2.13 7.51 9.51
N SER A 51 -1.72 8.24 8.47
CA SER A 51 -2.21 9.58 8.18
C SER A 51 -2.84 9.59 6.79
N ILE A 52 -4.11 9.97 6.74
CA ILE A 52 -4.87 10.17 5.51
C ILE A 52 -5.28 11.64 5.48
N LYS A 53 -4.86 12.36 4.43
CA LYS A 53 -5.26 13.76 4.24
C LYS A 53 -6.71 13.89 3.79
N ASN A 54 -7.13 13.04 2.85
CA ASN A 54 -8.48 13.01 2.31
C ASN A 54 -9.07 11.60 2.35
N HIS A 55 -9.96 11.37 3.32
CA HIS A 55 -10.63 10.09 3.58
C HIS A 55 -11.61 9.68 2.49
N ASP A 56 -12.13 10.63 1.71
CA ASP A 56 -12.97 10.35 0.54
C ASP A 56 -12.15 9.69 -0.58
N LYS A 57 -10.85 9.99 -0.63
CA LYS A 57 -9.91 9.46 -1.61
C LYS A 57 -9.09 8.27 -1.08
N ALA A 58 -9.57 7.61 -0.03
CA ALA A 58 -8.92 6.43 0.53
C ALA A 58 -9.94 5.30 0.73
N GLU A 59 -9.54 4.10 0.33
CA GLU A 59 -10.33 2.89 0.46
C GLU A 59 -9.51 1.79 1.12
N ILE A 60 -10.13 1.02 2.01
CA ILE A 60 -9.52 -0.15 2.62
C ILE A 60 -9.81 -1.36 1.73
N VAL A 61 -8.75 -2.02 1.29
CA VAL A 61 -8.81 -3.24 0.49
C VAL A 61 -8.19 -4.38 1.28
N LYS A 62 -8.92 -5.50 1.41
CA LYS A 62 -8.40 -6.72 2.02
C LYS A 62 -7.52 -7.42 0.98
N THR A 63 -6.21 -7.37 1.18
CA THR A 63 -5.26 -8.13 0.35
C THR A 63 -5.02 -9.45 1.05
N GLN A 64 -5.39 -10.57 0.44
CA GLN A 64 -4.88 -11.86 0.89
C GLN A 64 -3.39 -11.87 0.56
N GLY A 65 -2.55 -11.97 1.60
CA GLY A 65 -1.10 -11.89 1.47
C GLY A 65 -0.59 -12.85 0.39
N GLY A 66 -0.05 -12.30 -0.71
CA GLY A 66 0.43 -13.13 -1.81
C GLY A 66 0.66 -12.48 -3.16
N LEU A 67 0.49 -11.16 -3.34
CA LEU A 67 0.62 -10.54 -4.67
C LEU A 67 1.71 -9.48 -4.81
N LEU A 68 2.85 -9.65 -4.13
CA LEU A 68 4.08 -8.90 -4.44
C LEU A 68 5.30 -9.77 -4.75
N SER A 69 5.19 -11.11 -4.67
CA SER A 69 6.23 -12.03 -5.12
C SER A 69 6.17 -12.35 -6.62
N LYS A 70 5.19 -11.85 -7.38
CA LYS A 70 5.06 -12.09 -8.83
C LYS A 70 5.58 -10.97 -9.74
N ILE A 71 6.04 -9.83 -9.19
CA ILE A 71 6.58 -8.72 -10.00
C ILE A 71 8.12 -8.79 -10.11
N PHE A 72 8.77 -9.64 -9.31
CA PHE A 72 10.21 -9.93 -9.42
C PHE A 72 10.50 -11.23 -10.20
N SER A 73 9.76 -11.46 -11.30
CA SER A 73 10.20 -12.40 -12.34
C SER A 73 10.33 -11.64 -13.66
N GLY A 74 11.55 -11.21 -13.98
CA GLY A 74 11.97 -11.13 -15.38
C GLY A 74 12.20 -9.74 -15.97
N LEU A 75 12.87 -8.83 -15.25
CA LEU A 75 13.86 -7.97 -15.92
C LEU A 75 15.03 -8.86 -16.38
N THR A 76 14.91 -9.53 -17.52
CA THR A 76 16.05 -9.97 -18.34
C THR A 76 15.66 -9.86 -19.80
N GLY A 77 15.53 -8.62 -20.28
CA GLY A 77 15.81 -8.32 -21.67
C GLY A 77 17.32 -8.42 -21.87
N HIS A 78 17.82 -9.62 -22.20
CA HIS A 78 19.08 -9.78 -22.90
C HIS A 78 18.85 -10.74 -24.07
N ASN A 79 18.96 -10.15 -25.25
CA ASN A 79 18.95 -10.77 -26.56
C ASN A 79 19.99 -11.90 -26.62
N PHE A 80 19.56 -13.16 -26.65
CA PHE A 80 20.41 -14.29 -27.02
C PHE A 80 20.00 -14.73 -28.42
N ILE A 81 20.84 -14.38 -29.38
CA ILE A 81 20.80 -14.82 -30.78
C ILE A 81 21.57 -16.15 -30.82
N PHE A 82 20.93 -17.23 -31.30
CA PHE A 82 21.58 -18.47 -31.69
C PHE A 82 21.92 -18.43 -33.18
#